data_AF-A0AAN0IIL2-F1
#
_entry.id   AF-A0AAN0IIL2-F1
#
_cell.length_a   1.000
_cell.length_b   1.000
_cell.length_c   1.000
_cell.angle_alpha   90.00
_cell.angle_beta   90.00
_cell.angle_gamma   90.00
#
_symmetry.space_group_name_H-M   'P 1'
#
loop_
_entity.id
_entity.type
_entity.pdbx_description
1 polymer ?
#
loop_
_entity_poly.entity_id
_entity_poly.type
_entity_poly.pdbx_seq_one_letter_code
_entity_poly.pdbx_strand_id
1 'polypeptide(L)'
;MWEQEKAHLELFERLVKERRVRPTALMPLWNIAGYALGAGSALLGKEAAMACTVAVEQAIGEHYNDQLRELLNREEKDEELLKSIKDCRDDELDHLETGLEHDAEQAPGYEIFSQIIRTGCKTAIWLSERI
;
A
#
# COMPACT_ATOMS: atom_id res chain seq x y z
N MET A 1 7.75 -3.83 9.41
CA MET A 1 7.28 -2.56 8.86
C MET A 1 8.41 -1.73 8.24
N TRP A 2 9.05 -0.74 8.88
CA TRP A 2 9.92 0.22 8.17
C TRP A 2 11.02 -0.36 7.26
N GLU A 3 11.75 -1.37 7.70
CA GLU A 3 12.79 -2.00 6.87
C GLU A 3 12.19 -2.87 5.75
N GLN A 4 10.99 -3.45 5.94
CA GLN A 4 10.24 -4.15 4.88
C GLN A 4 9.76 -3.15 3.81
N GLU A 5 9.18 -2.02 4.21
CA GLU A 5 8.72 -0.95 3.29
C GLU A 5 9.86 -0.43 2.39
N LYS A 6 11.05 -0.24 2.97
CA LYS A 6 12.24 0.13 2.19
C LYS A 6 12.61 -0.95 1.18
N ALA A 7 12.61 -2.21 1.60
CA ALA A 7 12.93 -3.32 0.70
C ALA A 7 11.90 -3.42 -0.44
N HIS A 8 10.61 -3.17 -0.17
CA HIS A 8 9.57 -3.09 -1.20
C HIS A 8 9.83 -1.93 -2.16
N LEU A 9 10.13 -0.73 -1.64
CA LEU A 9 10.46 0.43 -2.46
C LEU A 9 11.66 0.14 -3.38
N GLU A 10 12.77 -0.36 -2.82
CA GLU A 10 13.97 -0.70 -3.58
C GLU A 10 13.69 -1.76 -4.66
N LEU A 11 12.86 -2.76 -4.34
CA LEU A 11 12.40 -3.77 -5.28
C LEU A 11 11.65 -3.14 -6.45
N PHE A 12 10.64 -2.30 -6.18
CA PHE A 12 9.84 -1.69 -7.24
C PHE A 12 10.62 -0.66 -8.06
N GLU A 13 11.50 0.15 -7.45
CA GLU A 13 12.39 1.05 -8.18
C GLU A 13 13.28 0.29 -9.16
N ARG A 14 13.84 -0.84 -8.72
CA ARG A 14 14.63 -1.74 -9.57
C ARG A 14 13.78 -2.30 -10.71
N LEU A 15 12.60 -2.85 -10.40
CA LEU A 15 11.71 -3.45 -11.41
C LEU A 15 11.24 -2.43 -12.45
N VAL A 16 10.87 -1.22 -12.04
CA VAL A 16 10.47 -0.13 -12.94
C VAL A 16 11.58 0.19 -13.93
N LYS A 17 12.83 0.26 -13.45
CA LYS A 17 14.01 0.52 -14.29
C LYS A 17 14.32 -0.64 -15.24
N GLU A 18 14.39 -1.86 -14.73
CA GLU A 18 14.72 -3.07 -15.51
C GLU A 18 13.70 -3.33 -16.62
N ARG A 19 12.41 -3.16 -16.30
CA ARG A 19 11.29 -3.40 -17.21
C ARG A 19 10.92 -2.19 -18.06
N ARG A 20 11.64 -1.06 -17.88
CA ARG A 20 11.43 0.21 -18.60
C ARG A 20 9.98 0.70 -18.50
N VAL A 21 9.37 0.51 -17.33
CA VAL A 21 8.02 1.01 -17.05
C VAL A 21 8.12 2.52 -16.83
N ARG A 22 7.17 3.27 -17.40
CA ARG A 22 7.07 4.69 -17.13
C ARG A 22 6.41 4.88 -15.74
N PRO A 23 7.07 5.52 -14.77
CA PRO A 23 6.44 5.84 -13.49
C PRO A 23 5.36 6.89 -13.65
N THR A 24 4.41 6.94 -12.71
CA THR A 24 3.35 7.95 -12.73
C THR A 24 3.90 9.36 -12.62
N ALA A 25 3.32 10.30 -13.38
CA ALA A 25 3.68 11.72 -13.27
C ALA A 25 3.18 12.36 -11.96
N LEU A 26 2.29 11.67 -11.22
CA LEU A 26 1.71 12.14 -9.96
C LEU A 26 2.59 11.87 -8.74
N MET A 27 3.76 11.24 -8.91
CA MET A 27 4.64 10.86 -7.80
C MET A 27 4.93 12.01 -6.80
N PRO A 28 5.24 13.25 -7.23
CA PRO A 28 5.48 14.34 -6.29
C PRO A 28 4.26 14.69 -5.43
N LEU A 29 3.05 14.57 -6.00
CA LEU A 29 1.80 14.82 -5.29
C LEU A 29 1.57 13.74 -4.22
N TRP A 30 1.78 12.47 -4.58
CA TRP A 30 1.58 11.35 -3.66
C TRP A 30 2.59 11.31 -2.53
N ASN A 31 3.84 11.70 -2.77
CA ASN A 31 4.85 11.84 -1.72
C ASN A 31 4.41 12.85 -0.64
N ILE A 32 3.85 13.99 -1.05
CA ILE A 32 3.35 15.00 -0.11
C ILE A 32 2.10 14.48 0.61
N ALA A 33 1.17 13.86 -0.11
CA ALA A 33 -0.06 13.34 0.46
C ALA A 33 0.20 12.23 1.48
N GLY A 34 1.08 11.26 1.17
CA GLY A 34 1.45 10.18 2.07
C GLY A 34 2.12 10.69 3.34
N TYR A 35 3.06 11.64 3.22
CA TYR A 35 3.68 12.27 4.39
C TYR A 35 2.66 13.01 5.26
N ALA A 36 1.79 13.82 4.65
CA ALA A 36 0.76 14.57 5.36
C ALA A 36 -0.23 13.64 6.08
N LEU A 37 -0.61 12.53 5.43
CA LEU A 37 -1.49 11.53 6.01
C LEU A 37 -0.85 10.85 7.23
N GLY A 38 0.39 10.38 7.11
CA GLY A 38 1.12 9.72 8.20
C GLY A 38 1.44 10.67 9.37
N ALA A 39 1.90 11.88 9.08
CA ALA A 39 2.14 12.89 10.12
C ALA A 39 0.83 13.33 10.79
N GLY A 40 -0.22 13.53 10.00
CA GLY A 40 -1.54 13.93 10.50
C GLY A 40 -2.17 12.88 11.41
N SER A 41 -2.13 11.60 11.03
CA SER A 41 -2.65 10.51 11.86
C SER A 41 -1.84 10.34 13.15
N ALA A 42 -0.50 10.46 13.08
CA ALA A 42 0.36 10.42 14.27
C ALA A 42 0.07 11.56 15.26
N LEU A 43 -0.26 12.76 14.78
CA LEU A 43 -0.66 13.88 15.64
C LEU A 43 -2.01 13.65 16.35
N LEU A 44 -2.88 12.82 15.77
CA LEU A 44 -4.18 12.47 16.36
C LEU A 44 -4.09 11.37 17.42
N GLY A 45 -2.93 10.71 17.55
CA GLY A 45 -2.67 9.68 18.56
C GLY A 45 -2.20 8.37 17.97
N LYS A 46 -1.79 7.45 18.84
CA LYS A 46 -1.26 6.14 18.44
C LYS A 46 -2.32 5.31 17.72
N GLU A 47 -3.53 5.28 18.24
CA GLU A 47 -4.66 4.53 17.72
C GLU A 47 -5.04 5.02 16.31
N ALA A 48 -5.04 6.34 16.10
CA ALA A 48 -5.29 6.94 14.79
C ALA A 48 -4.16 6.64 13.78
N ALA A 49 -2.91 6.64 14.23
CA ALA A 49 -1.78 6.21 13.40
C ALA A 49 -1.91 4.75 12.97
N MET A 50 -2.24 3.85 13.91
CA MET A 50 -2.44 2.43 13.59
C MET A 50 -3.66 2.20 12.70
N ALA A 51 -4.76 2.94 12.91
CA ALA A 51 -5.91 2.91 12.01
C ALA A 51 -5.57 3.35 10.59
N CYS A 52 -4.74 4.38 10.47
CA CYS A 52 -4.21 4.82 9.18
C CYS A 52 -3.37 3.72 8.52
N THR A 53 -2.45 3.09 9.26
CA THR A 53 -1.64 1.96 8.76
C THR A 53 -2.55 0.84 8.27
N VAL A 54 -3.46 0.32 9.11
CA VAL A 54 -4.39 -0.76 8.75
C VAL A 54 -5.16 -0.44 7.47
N ALA A 55 -5.68 0.79 7.34
CA ALA A 55 -6.44 1.19 6.17
C ALA A 55 -5.59 1.27 4.89
N VAL A 56 -4.34 1.73 5.00
CA VAL A 56 -3.38 1.79 3.88
C VAL A 56 -2.97 0.37 3.47
N GLU A 57 -2.55 -0.47 4.41
CA GLU A 57 -2.09 -1.84 4.10
C GLU A 57 -3.22 -2.69 3.55
N GLN A 58 -4.45 -2.50 4.02
CA GLN A 58 -5.59 -3.17 3.42
C GLN A 58 -5.79 -2.76 1.96
N ALA A 59 -5.63 -1.47 1.63
CA ALA A 59 -5.75 -1.00 0.25
C ALA A 59 -4.62 -1.55 -0.64
N ILE A 60 -3.39 -1.58 -0.13
CA ILE A 60 -2.21 -2.07 -0.85
C ILE A 60 -2.29 -3.58 -1.05
N GLY A 61 -2.61 -4.35 0.01
CA GLY A 61 -2.78 -5.80 -0.07
C GLY A 61 -3.91 -6.21 -1.04
N GLU A 62 -5.00 -5.45 -1.10
CA GLU A 62 -6.05 -5.64 -2.12
C GLU A 62 -5.53 -5.37 -3.54
N HIS A 63 -4.74 -4.32 -3.72
CA HIS A 63 -4.12 -4.01 -5.01
C HIS A 63 -3.16 -5.11 -5.47
N TYR A 64 -2.28 -5.61 -4.59
CA TYR A 64 -1.42 -6.74 -4.93
C TYR A 64 -2.21 -8.00 -5.26
N ASN A 65 -3.32 -8.27 -4.57
CA ASN A 65 -4.20 -9.39 -4.93
C ASN A 65 -4.78 -9.25 -6.34
N ASP A 66 -5.16 -8.04 -6.74
CA ASP A 66 -5.64 -7.77 -8.11
C ASP A 66 -4.52 -7.95 -9.14
N GLN A 67 -3.30 -7.45 -8.87
CA GLN A 67 -2.14 -7.67 -9.73
C GLN A 67 -1.82 -9.17 -9.90
N LEU A 68 -1.86 -9.95 -8.81
CA LEU A 68 -1.64 -11.39 -8.85
C LEU A 68 -2.70 -12.10 -9.70
N ARG A 69 -3.98 -11.72 -9.58
CA ARG A 69 -5.05 -12.26 -10.42
C ARG A 69 -4.80 -11.95 -11.88
N GLU A 70 -4.41 -10.72 -12.21
CA GLU A 70 -4.09 -10.33 -13.58
C GLU A 70 -2.92 -11.13 -14.14
N LEU A 71 -1.83 -11.27 -13.39
CA LEU A 71 -0.64 -12.01 -13.81
C LEU A 71 -0.91 -13.51 -14.00
N LEU A 72 -1.69 -14.12 -13.11
CA LEU A 72 -2.05 -15.54 -13.21
C LEU A 72 -2.91 -15.87 -14.42
N ASN A 73 -3.66 -14.88 -14.93
CA ASN A 73 -4.52 -15.01 -16.10
C ASN A 73 -3.79 -14.77 -17.44
N ARG A 74 -2.50 -14.43 -17.42
CA ARG A 74 -1.70 -14.28 -18.65
C ARG A 74 -1.29 -15.65 -19.20
N GLU A 75 -1.18 -15.74 -20.53
CA GLU A 75 -0.70 -16.96 -21.21
C GLU A 75 0.74 -17.30 -20.80
N GLU A 76 1.61 -16.28 -20.77
CA GLU A 76 2.97 -16.39 -20.27
C GLU A 76 3.05 -15.82 -18.86
N LYS A 77 3.47 -16.65 -17.91
CA LYS A 77 3.56 -16.29 -16.49
C LYS A 77 4.96 -15.85 -16.16
N ASP A 78 5.06 -14.64 -15.63
CA ASP A 78 6.28 -14.13 -15.03
C ASP A 78 6.35 -14.61 -13.57
N GLU A 79 6.91 -15.79 -13.37
CA GLU A 79 7.00 -16.45 -12.07
C GLU A 79 7.82 -15.63 -11.06
N GLU A 80 8.82 -14.88 -11.51
CA GLU A 80 9.62 -14.01 -10.64
C GLU A 80 8.77 -12.84 -10.13
N LEU A 81 8.06 -12.15 -11.02
CA LEU A 81 7.18 -11.04 -10.64
C LEU A 81 6.01 -11.51 -9.76
N LEU A 82 5.42 -12.67 -10.09
CA LEU A 82 4.37 -13.30 -9.29
C LEU A 82 4.84 -13.56 -7.87
N LYS A 83 6.05 -14.11 -7.71
CA LYS A 83 6.64 -14.35 -6.40
C LYS A 83 6.89 -13.03 -5.66
N SER A 84 7.51 -12.05 -6.31
CA SER A 84 7.79 -10.73 -5.71
C SER A 84 6.52 -10.04 -5.19
N ILE A 85 5.46 -9.98 -5.99
CA ILE A 85 4.20 -9.35 -5.58
C ILE A 85 3.52 -10.17 -4.47
N LYS A 86 3.61 -11.51 -4.53
CA LYS A 86 3.09 -12.37 -3.47
C LYS A 86 3.80 -12.11 -2.15
N ASP A 87 5.13 -12.07 -2.14
CA ASP A 87 5.92 -11.85 -0.93
C ASP A 87 5.59 -10.46 -0.32
N CYS A 88 5.50 -9.40 -1.14
CA CYS A 88 5.04 -8.08 -0.67
C CYS A 88 3.62 -8.12 -0.10
N ARG A 89 2.68 -8.80 -0.77
CA ARG A 89 1.30 -8.95 -0.29
C ARG A 89 1.21 -9.66 1.04
N ASP A 90 2.02 -10.68 1.25
CA ASP A 90 2.05 -11.44 2.50
C ASP A 90 2.61 -10.54 3.64
N ASP A 91 3.65 -9.74 3.36
CA ASP A 91 4.14 -8.72 4.31
C ASP A 91 3.05 -7.70 4.70
N GLU A 92 2.24 -7.21 3.75
CA GLU A 92 1.16 -6.24 4.08
C GLU A 92 0.05 -6.84 4.95
N LEU A 93 -0.21 -8.14 4.82
CA LEU A 93 -1.17 -8.83 5.68
C LEU A 93 -0.65 -8.91 7.12
N ASP A 94 0.64 -9.17 7.31
CA ASP A 94 1.29 -9.16 8.62
C ASP A 94 1.31 -7.75 9.23
N HIS A 95 1.53 -6.72 8.40
CA HIS A 95 1.45 -5.32 8.81
C HIS A 95 0.04 -4.92 9.27
N LEU A 96 -0.98 -5.37 8.54
CA LEU A 96 -2.38 -5.16 8.90
C LEU A 96 -2.72 -5.82 10.24
N GLU A 97 -2.31 -7.08 10.45
CA GLU A 97 -2.53 -7.79 11.72
C GLU A 97 -1.84 -7.06 12.89
N THR A 98 -0.57 -6.64 12.70
CA THR A 98 0.18 -5.85 13.68
C THR A 98 -0.55 -4.55 14.04
N GLY A 99 -1.15 -3.87 13.05
CA GLY A 99 -1.93 -2.65 13.28
C GLY A 99 -3.18 -2.90 14.13
N LEU A 100 -3.90 -3.99 13.86
CA LEU A 100 -5.07 -4.40 14.64
C LEU A 100 -4.71 -4.78 16.09
N GLU A 101 -3.61 -5.51 16.28
CA GLU A 101 -3.08 -5.87 17.62
C GLU A 101 -2.68 -4.65 18.47
N HIS A 102 -2.39 -3.52 17.82
CA HIS A 102 -2.00 -2.27 18.47
C HIS A 102 -3.13 -1.25 18.59
N ASP A 103 -4.35 -1.74 18.83
CA ASP A 103 -5.53 -0.95 19.20
C ASP A 103 -6.02 0.02 18.10
N ALA A 104 -5.77 -0.28 16.82
CA ALA A 104 -6.28 0.52 15.69
C ALA A 104 -7.80 0.75 15.78
N GLU A 105 -8.55 -0.30 16.15
CA GLU A 105 -10.02 -0.25 16.27
C GLU A 105 -10.52 0.68 17.38
N GLN A 106 -9.65 1.09 18.31
CA GLN A 106 -9.98 2.02 19.38
C GLN A 106 -9.92 3.49 18.93
N ALA A 107 -9.49 3.76 17.69
CA ALA A 107 -9.48 5.10 17.14
C ALA A 107 -10.93 5.67 17.07
N PRO A 108 -11.17 6.91 17.55
CA PRO A 108 -12.49 7.52 17.44
C PRO A 108 -12.97 7.59 16.00
N GLY A 109 -14.10 6.94 15.70
CA GLY A 109 -14.65 6.89 14.34
C GLY A 109 -13.84 6.02 13.37
N TYR A 110 -13.10 5.02 13.89
CA TYR A 110 -12.26 4.07 13.14
C TYR A 110 -12.84 3.68 11.78
N GLU A 111 -14.06 3.14 11.75
CA GLU A 111 -14.70 2.69 10.51
C GLU A 111 -14.76 3.76 9.42
N ILE A 112 -15.21 4.97 9.78
CA ILE A 112 -15.36 6.08 8.83
C ILE A 112 -13.97 6.54 8.38
N PHE A 113 -13.05 6.69 9.33
CA PHE A 113 -11.69 7.13 9.07
C PHE A 113 -10.94 6.17 8.14
N SER A 114 -10.97 4.87 8.46
CA SER A 114 -10.35 3.81 7.68
C SER A 114 -10.96 3.69 6.28
N GLN A 115 -12.28 3.82 6.15
CA GLN A 115 -12.93 3.83 4.84
C GLN A 115 -12.49 5.01 3.97
N ILE A 116 -12.43 6.22 4.53
CA ILE A 116 -11.95 7.41 3.79
C ILE A 116 -10.53 7.19 3.28
N ILE A 117 -9.62 6.74 4.15
CA ILE A 117 -8.22 6.48 3.80
C ILE A 117 -8.14 5.41 2.71
N ARG A 118 -8.80 4.27 2.90
CA ARG A 118 -8.81 3.17 1.94
C ARG A 118 -9.34 3.60 0.58
N THR A 119 -10.44 4.35 0.53
CA THR A 119 -10.98 4.91 -0.72
C THR A 119 -10.00 5.89 -1.36
N GLY A 120 -9.33 6.73 -0.55
CA GLY A 120 -8.28 7.64 -1.01
C GLY A 120 -7.11 6.89 -1.66
N CYS A 121 -6.57 5.88 -0.99
CA CYS A 121 -5.49 5.03 -1.50
C CYS A 121 -5.89 4.33 -2.81
N LYS A 122 -7.07 3.70 -2.86
CA LYS A 122 -7.58 3.07 -4.09
C LYS A 122 -7.70 4.06 -5.25
N THR A 123 -8.15 5.28 -4.96
CA THR A 123 -8.27 6.33 -5.98
C THR A 123 -6.89 6.78 -6.47
N ALA A 124 -5.92 6.94 -5.56
CA ALA A 124 -4.54 7.30 -5.90
C ALA A 124 -3.88 6.23 -6.77
N ILE A 125 -4.06 4.94 -6.44
CA ILE A 125 -3.60 3.81 -7.26
C ILE A 125 -4.22 3.88 -8.66
N TRP A 126 -5.56 3.95 -8.73
CA TRP A 126 -6.29 4.00 -10.00
C TRP A 126 -5.85 5.16 -10.91
N LEU A 127 -5.60 6.34 -10.33
CA LEU A 127 -5.08 7.50 -11.07
C LEU A 127 -3.65 7.27 -11.55
N SER A 128 -2.81 6.68 -10.70
CA SER A 128 -1.38 6.45 -10.99
C SER A 128 -1.16 5.45 -12.11
N GLU A 129 -2.02 4.45 -12.24
CA GLU A 129 -1.99 3.49 -13.36
C GLU A 129 -2.23 4.16 -14.74
N ARG A 130 -2.82 5.35 -14.76
CA ARG A 130 -3.30 6.02 -15.99
C ARG A 130 -2.46 7.21 -16.43
N ILE A 131 -1.70 7.82 -15.52
CA ILE A 131 -1.04 9.13 -15.68
C ILE A 131 0.47 9.02 -15.49
#